data_AF-A0A0C5XKM5-F1
#
_entry.id   AF-A0A0C5XKM5-F1
#
_cell.length_a   1.000
_cell.length_b   1.000
_cell.length_c   1.000
_cell.angle_alpha   90.00
_cell.angle_beta   90.00
_cell.angle_gamma   90.00
#
_symmetry.space_group_name_H-M   'P 1'
#
loop_
_entity.id
_entity.type
_entity.pdbx_description
1 polymer ?
#
loop_
_entity_poly.entity_id
_entity_poly.type
_entity_poly.pdbx_seq_one_letter_code
_entity_poly.pdbx_strand_id
1 'polypeptide(L)'
;MAEKNSIDERREHFAYCVQLFGGTTAFSRRLGIDERAIRRFINGERPLGDGLLEDTAKALHLLIAEATTAEGKIAAILSSLPTDPS
;
A
#
# COMPACT_ATOMS: atom_id res chain seq x y z
N MET A 1 -11.07 21.38 19.90
CA MET A 1 -10.96 20.98 18.47
C MET A 1 -9.80 20.00 18.35
N ALA A 2 -10.02 18.70 18.58
CA ALA A 2 -8.97 17.66 18.49
C ALA A 2 -9.48 16.37 17.80
N GLU A 3 -10.79 16.09 17.88
CA GLU A 3 -11.37 14.88 17.27
C GLU A 3 -11.54 14.95 15.74
N LYS A 4 -11.63 16.16 15.18
CA LYS A 4 -11.82 16.34 13.72
C LYS A 4 -10.58 15.96 12.92
N ASN A 5 -9.39 16.05 13.51
CA ASN A 5 -8.14 15.63 12.88
C ASN A 5 -8.08 14.11 12.68
N SER A 6 -8.53 13.31 13.65
CA SER A 6 -8.27 11.87 13.62
C SER A 6 -8.98 11.12 12.48
N ILE A 7 -10.24 11.45 12.17
CA ILE A 7 -11.00 10.75 11.12
C ILE A 7 -10.50 11.13 9.73
N ASP A 8 -10.22 12.42 9.50
CA ASP A 8 -9.73 12.88 8.20
C ASP A 8 -8.26 12.47 7.99
N GLU A 9 -7.41 12.49 9.03
CA GLU A 9 -6.05 11.93 8.98
C GLU A 9 -6.05 10.43 8.64
N ARG A 10 -6.94 9.64 9.25
CA ARG A 10 -7.09 8.21 8.92
C ARG A 10 -7.48 8.00 7.46
N ARG A 11 -8.35 8.85 6.91
CA ARG A 11 -8.76 8.80 5.51
C ARG A 11 -7.64 9.20 4.56
N GLU A 12 -6.91 10.26 4.87
CA GLU A 12 -5.76 10.71 4.10
C GLU A 12 -4.67 9.64 4.06
N HIS A 13 -4.34 9.04 5.22
CA HIS A 13 -3.40 7.93 5.28
C HIS A 13 -3.88 6.70 4.52
N PHE A 14 -5.17 6.36 4.62
CA PHE A 14 -5.73 5.26 3.85
C PHE A 14 -5.67 5.53 2.34
N ALA A 15 -6.04 6.72 1.89
CA ALA A 15 -5.97 7.13 0.49
C ALA A 15 -4.53 7.10 -0.03
N TYR A 16 -3.57 7.54 0.79
CA TYR A 16 -2.15 7.44 0.47
C TYR A 16 -1.69 5.97 0.33
N CYS A 17 -2.10 5.09 1.24
CA CYS A 17 -1.79 3.66 1.13
C CYS A 17 -2.35 3.08 -0.18
N VAL A 18 -3.59 3.41 -0.54
CA VAL A 18 -4.19 2.98 -1.81
C VAL A 18 -3.33 3.40 -3.01
N GLN A 19 -2.78 4.61 -3.01
CA GLN A 19 -1.86 5.07 -4.06
C GLN A 19 -0.52 4.31 -4.05
N LEU A 20 0.05 4.02 -2.87
CA LEU A 20 1.28 3.23 -2.75
C LEU A 20 1.14 1.83 -3.37
N PHE A 21 -0.04 1.22 -3.28
CA PHE A 21 -0.32 -0.06 -3.94
C PHE A 21 -0.52 0.04 -5.46
N GLY A 22 -0.47 1.25 -6.04
CA GLY A 22 -0.74 1.48 -7.46
C GLY A 22 -2.19 1.89 -7.76
N GLY A 23 -2.91 2.41 -6.78
CA GLY A 23 -4.27 2.91 -6.90
C GLY A 23 -5.35 1.89 -6.55
N THR A 24 -6.61 2.31 -6.76
CA THR A 24 -7.81 1.61 -6.27
C THR A 24 -7.93 0.17 -6.78
N THR A 25 -7.62 -0.08 -8.06
CA THR A 25 -7.74 -1.40 -8.67
C THR A 25 -6.71 -2.39 -8.15
N ALA A 26 -5.46 -1.96 -7.98
CA ALA A 26 -4.41 -2.81 -7.42
C ALA A 26 -4.67 -3.13 -5.94
N PHE A 27 -5.11 -2.11 -5.18
CA PHE A 27 -5.50 -2.27 -3.78
C PHE A 27 -6.68 -3.22 -3.60
N SER A 28 -7.72 -3.09 -4.43
CA SER A 28 -8.90 -3.96 -4.48
C SER A 28 -8.53 -5.43 -4.59
N ARG A 29 -7.67 -5.76 -5.56
CA ARG A 29 -7.20 -7.14 -5.78
C ARG A 29 -6.44 -7.71 -4.59
N ARG A 30 -5.70 -6.86 -3.87
CA ARG A 30 -4.80 -7.29 -2.79
C ARG A 30 -5.53 -7.51 -1.47
N LEU A 31 -6.50 -6.66 -1.13
CA LEU A 31 -7.32 -6.84 0.07
C LEU A 31 -8.64 -7.60 -0.19
N GLY A 32 -8.98 -7.90 -1.45
CA GLY A 32 -10.26 -8.52 -1.78
C GLY A 32 -11.47 -7.60 -1.51
N ILE A 33 -11.25 -6.28 -1.54
CA ILE A 33 -12.27 -5.27 -1.25
C ILE A 33 -12.71 -4.64 -2.56
N ASP A 34 -14.03 -4.58 -2.77
CA ASP A 34 -14.61 -3.94 -3.95
C ASP A 34 -14.12 -2.48 -4.15
N GLU A 35 -13.84 -2.10 -5.40
CA GLU A 35 -13.31 -0.77 -5.73
C GLU A 35 -14.27 0.36 -5.38
N ARG A 36 -15.58 0.12 -5.45
CA ARG A 36 -16.57 1.10 -5.02
C ARG A 36 -16.53 1.24 -3.50
N ALA A 37 -16.37 0.15 -2.76
CA ALA A 37 -16.19 0.23 -1.30
C ALA A 37 -14.93 1.04 -0.93
N ILE A 38 -13.80 0.84 -1.60
CA ILE A 38 -12.57 1.63 -1.40
C ILE A 38 -12.84 3.12 -1.66
N ARG A 39 -13.48 3.47 -2.78
CA ARG A 39 -13.85 4.87 -3.09
C ARG A 39 -14.75 5.48 -2.02
N ARG A 40 -15.71 4.72 -1.49
CA ARG A 40 -16.60 5.19 -0.41
C ARG A 40 -15.84 5.48 0.88
N PHE A 41 -14.80 4.71 1.20
CA PHE A 41 -13.94 4.99 2.36
C PHE A 41 -13.11 6.26 2.15
N ILE A 42 -12.49 6.42 0.98
CA ILE A 42 -11.66 7.59 0.63
C ILE A 42 -12.50 8.87 0.64
N ASN A 43 -13.70 8.83 0.03
CA ASN A 43 -14.60 9.98 -0.03
C ASN A 43 -15.30 10.28 1.31
N GLY A 44 -15.13 9.43 2.31
CA GLY A 44 -15.78 9.57 3.61
C GLY A 44 -17.27 9.21 3.64
N GLU A 45 -17.81 8.63 2.57
CA GLU A 45 -19.17 8.07 2.50
C GLU A 45 -19.36 6.85 3.41
N ARG A 46 -18.26 6.20 3.81
CA ARG A 46 -18.24 5.12 4.80
C ARG A 46 -17.07 5.35 5.78
N PRO A 47 -17.27 5.18 7.09
CA PRO A 47 -16.18 5.31 8.06
C PRO A 47 -15.16 4.17 7.88
N LEU A 48 -13.89 4.48 8.14
CA LEU A 48 -12.81 3.50 8.22
C LEU A 48 -12.84 2.84 9.60
N GLY A 49 -12.99 1.52 9.63
CA GLY A 49 -12.84 0.74 10.86
C GLY A 49 -11.38 0.40 11.13
N ASP A 50 -11.02 0.17 12.39
CA ASP A 50 -9.65 -0.19 12.79
C ASP A 50 -9.16 -1.45 12.08
N GLY A 51 -10.00 -2.49 11.96
CA GLY A 51 -9.63 -3.73 11.27
C GLY A 51 -9.23 -3.53 9.80
N LEU A 52 -9.84 -2.58 9.10
CA LEU A 52 -9.44 -2.25 7.72
C LEU A 52 -8.04 -1.61 7.68
N LEU A 53 -7.72 -0.76 8.65
CA LEU A 53 -6.40 -0.16 8.77
C LEU A 53 -5.34 -1.19 9.16
N GLU A 54 -5.68 -2.11 10.06
CA GLU A 54 -4.80 -3.25 10.41
C GLU A 54 -4.52 -4.15 9.21
N ASP A 55 -5.54 -4.50 8.42
CA ASP A 55 -5.36 -5.31 7.21
C ASP A 55 -4.57 -4.57 6.13
N THR A 56 -4.76 -3.25 6.03
CA THR A 56 -3.94 -2.39 5.17
C THR A 56 -2.47 -2.42 5.61
N ALA A 57 -2.20 -2.33 6.92
CA ALA A 57 -0.84 -2.41 7.46
C ALA A 57 -0.19 -3.79 7.20
N LYS A 58 -0.93 -4.89 7.36
CA LYS A 58 -0.44 -6.24 7.01
C LYS A 58 -0.10 -6.33 5.53
N ALA A 59 -0.95 -5.81 4.64
CA ALA A 59 -0.68 -5.80 3.21
C ALA A 59 0.56 -4.98 2.84
N LEU A 60 0.83 -3.89 3.56
CA LEU A 60 2.03 -3.07 3.36
C LEU A 60 3.29 -3.84 3.75
N HIS A 61 3.26 -4.56 4.87
CA HIS A 61 4.38 -5.43 5.25
C HIS A 61 4.67 -6.50 4.20
N LEU A 62 3.63 -7.08 3.59
CA LEU A 62 3.80 -8.03 2.48
C LEU A 62 4.39 -7.34 1.24
N LEU A 63 3.95 -6.12 0.92
CA LEU A 63 4.52 -5.34 -0.20
C LEU A 63 6.01 -5.06 0.03
N ILE A 64 6.39 -4.69 1.25
CA ILE A 64 7.81 -4.47 1.62
C ILE A 64 8.61 -5.75 1.41
N ALA A 65 8.12 -6.90 1.90
CA ALA A 65 8.82 -8.18 1.73
C ALA A 65 8.99 -8.57 0.24
N GLU A 66 7.95 -8.37 -0.58
CA GLU A 66 8.01 -8.58 -2.03
C GLU A 66 9.02 -7.64 -2.69
N ALA A 67 9.00 -6.35 -2.34
CA ALA A 67 9.90 -5.35 -2.86
C ALA A 67 11.37 -5.64 -2.51
N THR A 68 11.67 -5.97 -1.24
CA THR A 68 13.01 -6.38 -0.79
C THR A 68 13.48 -7.64 -1.52
N THR A 69 12.59 -8.61 -1.76
CA THR A 69 12.94 -9.81 -2.52
C THR A 69 13.28 -9.48 -3.98
N ALA A 70 12.50 -8.60 -4.61
CA ALA A 70 12.74 -8.15 -5.97
C ALA A 70 14.06 -7.37 -6.09
N GLU A 71 14.32 -6.45 -5.15
CA GLU A 71 15.57 -5.71 -5.02
C GLU A 71 16.77 -6.67 -4.92
N GLY A 72 16.72 -7.66 -4.02
CA GLY A 72 17.79 -8.64 -3.86
C GLY A 72 18.10 -9.43 -5.13
N LYS A 73 17.07 -9.79 -5.90
CA LYS A 73 17.25 -10.46 -7.21
C LYS A 73 17.96 -9.55 -8.21
N ILE A 74 17.57 -8.29 -8.29
CA ILE A 74 18.21 -7.31 -9.18
C ILE A 74 19.68 -7.11 -8.77
N ALA A 75 19.97 -6.94 -7.47
CA ALA A 75 21.32 -6.79 -6.96
C ALA A 75 22.22 -8.01 -7.26
N ALA A 76 21.67 -9.23 -7.14
CA ALA A 76 22.37 -10.46 -7.49
C ALA A 76 22.72 -10.52 -8.99
N ILE A 77 21.78 -10.15 -9.86
CA ILE A 77 22.03 -10.06 -11.32
C ILE A 77 23.18 -9.09 -11.59
N LEU A 78 23.12 -7.88 -11.03
CA LEU A 78 24.14 -6.85 -11.25
C LEU A 78 25.52 -7.27 -10.74
N SER A 79 25.59 -7.97 -9.61
CA SER A 79 26.86 -8.48 -9.05
C SER A 79 27.46 -9.64 -9.85
N SER A 80 26.64 -10.35 -10.62
CA SER A 80 27.07 -11.46 -11.48
C SER A 80 27.50 -11.03 -12.90
N LEU A 81 27.25 -9.78 -13.27
CA LEU A 81 27.73 -9.24 -14.53
C LEU A 81 29.26 -9.13 -14.48
N PRO A 82 30.00 -9.66 -15.47
CA PRO A 82 31.44 -9.43 -15.54
C PRO A 82 31.66 -7.92 -15.61
N THR A 83 32.43 -7.38 -14.67
CA THR A 83 32.95 -6.01 -14.80
C THR A 83 33.99 -6.09 -15.92
N ASP A 84 33.59 -5.80 -17.14
CA ASP A 84 34.47 -5.78 -18.31
C ASP A 84 35.54 -4.69 -18.08
N PRO A 85 36.83 -5.04 -17.92
CA PRO A 85 37.88 -4.05 -17.81
C PRO A 85 38.25 -3.61 -19.24
N SER A 86 37.75 -2.44 -19.67
CA SER A 86 38.34 -1.71 -20.81
C SER A 86 39.59 -0.94 -20.39
#